data_AF-A0A809RYG1-F1
#
_entry.id   AF-A0A809RYG1-F1
#
_cell.length_a   1.000
_cell.length_b   1.000
_cell.length_c   1.000
_cell.angle_alpha   90.00
_cell.angle_beta   90.00
_cell.angle_gamma   90.00
#
_symmetry.space_group_name_H-M   'P 1'
#
loop_
_entity.id
_entity.type
_entity.pdbx_description
1 polymer ?
#
loop_
_entity_poly.entity_id
_entity_poly.type
_entity_poly.pdbx_seq_one_letter_code
_entity_poly.pdbx_strand_id
1 'polypeptide(L)'
;MCNREAGGIKFGRVIKPCEAIHGFSVDVVEMDDIRGPHHRHPNGEIDMIMPLDDGAKFDGVGRGWLVYPAGHAHHPTVTGGKAIVLYLLPGGAIEFTK
;
A
#
# COMPACT_ATOMS: atom_id res chain seq x y z
N MET A 1 -0.44 1.40 14.24
CA MET A 1 -1.07 1.62 12.91
C MET A 1 -1.28 0.30 12.20
N CYS A 2 -0.24 -0.52 12.01
CA CYS A 2 -0.35 -1.87 11.48
C CYS A 2 -0.72 -2.89 12.58
N ASN A 3 -1.99 -2.94 12.99
CA ASN A 3 -2.46 -3.83 14.07
C ASN A 3 -2.87 -5.23 13.61
N ARG A 4 -2.74 -5.53 12.31
CA ARG A 4 -3.00 -6.84 11.70
C ARG A 4 -1.73 -7.32 11.01
N GLU A 5 -1.59 -8.63 10.91
CA GLU A 5 -0.47 -9.26 10.22
C GLU A 5 -0.94 -10.50 9.47
N ALA A 6 -0.47 -10.68 8.23
CA ALA A 6 -0.68 -11.89 7.45
C ALA A 6 0.50 -12.09 6.49
N GLY A 7 1.05 -13.31 6.44
CA GLY A 7 2.14 -13.64 5.52
C GLY A 7 3.39 -12.77 5.68
N GLY A 8 3.70 -12.32 6.90
CA GLY A 8 4.84 -11.44 7.19
C GLY A 8 4.63 -9.96 6.84
N ILE A 9 3.43 -9.59 6.36
CA ILE A 9 3.06 -8.20 6.06
C ILE A 9 2.17 -7.69 7.18
N LYS A 10 2.55 -6.56 7.78
CA LYS A 10 1.72 -5.90 8.80
C LYS A 10 0.95 -4.78 8.15
N PHE A 11 -0.34 -4.66 8.45
CA PHE A 11 -1.21 -3.67 7.82
C PHE A 11 -2.33 -3.17 8.74
N GLY A 12 -2.93 -2.04 8.38
CA GLY A 12 -4.12 -1.53 9.04
C GLY A 12 -4.72 -0.32 8.34
N ARG A 13 -6.06 -0.25 8.32
CA ARG A 13 -6.81 0.94 7.90
C ARG A 13 -6.94 1.90 9.08
N VAL A 14 -6.19 3.01 9.01
CA VAL A 14 -6.16 4.04 10.05
C VAL A 14 -7.39 4.94 9.95
N ILE A 15 -7.78 5.31 8.72
CA ILE A 15 -8.99 6.10 8.47
C ILE A 15 -9.87 5.36 7.47
N LYS A 16 -11.14 5.16 7.82
CA LYS A 16 -12.14 4.61 6.90
C LYS A 16 -12.58 5.66 5.88
N PRO A 17 -13.06 5.26 4.69
CA PRO A 17 -13.70 6.17 3.75
C PRO A 17 -14.72 7.08 4.42
N CYS A 18 -14.52 8.38 4.32
CA CYS A 18 -15.46 9.37 4.84
C CYS A 18 -15.40 10.68 4.06
N GLU A 19 -16.44 11.50 4.21
CA GLU A 19 -16.61 12.77 3.48
C GLU A 19 -15.46 13.75 3.74
N ALA A 20 -14.97 13.82 4.99
CA ALA A 20 -13.90 14.74 5.39
C ALA A 20 -12.57 14.53 4.65
N ILE A 21 -12.36 13.34 4.07
CA ILE A 21 -11.22 13.03 3.21
C ILE A 21 -11.69 12.60 1.81
N HIS A 22 -12.78 13.20 1.33
CA HIS A 22 -13.31 13.02 -0.03
C HIS A 22 -13.54 11.54 -0.42
N GLY A 23 -13.93 10.70 0.55
CA GLY A 23 -14.22 9.29 0.33
C GLY A 23 -12.98 8.39 0.23
N PHE A 24 -11.77 8.90 0.46
CA PHE A 24 -10.56 8.08 0.54
C PHE A 24 -10.49 7.30 1.86
N SER A 25 -9.83 6.14 1.88
CA SER A 25 -9.28 5.57 3.11
C SER A 25 -7.80 5.90 3.25
N VAL A 26 -7.29 5.79 4.48
CA VAL A 26 -5.86 5.80 4.77
C VAL A 26 -5.48 4.45 5.35
N ASP A 27 -4.70 3.71 4.61
CA ASP A 27 -4.20 2.40 4.99
C ASP A 27 -2.67 2.49 5.14
N VAL A 28 -2.10 1.75 6.09
CA VAL A 28 -0.65 1.72 6.32
C VAL A 28 -0.21 0.28 6.31
N VAL A 29 0.87 0.00 5.59
CA VAL A 29 1.47 -1.33 5.44
C VAL A 29 2.96 -1.26 5.74
N GLU A 30 3.46 -2.17 6.55
CA GLU A 30 4.89 -2.40 6.78
C GLU A 30 5.27 -3.70 6.10
N MET A 31 6.31 -3.64 5.25
CA MET A 31 6.83 -4.76 4.47
C MET A 31 8.34 -4.79 4.60
N ASP A 32 8.93 -5.99 4.53
CA ASP A 32 10.36 -6.22 4.69
C ASP A 32 10.82 -7.23 3.64
N ASP A 33 11.44 -6.73 2.56
CA ASP A 33 11.94 -7.51 1.41
C ASP A 33 11.02 -8.68 1.00
N ILE A 34 9.75 -8.35 0.70
CA ILE A 34 8.68 -9.31 0.52
C ILE A 34 7.71 -8.93 -0.60
N ARG A 35 7.20 -9.96 -1.29
CA ARG A 35 6.15 -9.87 -2.30
C ARG A 35 4.79 -10.23 -1.71
N GLY A 36 3.86 -9.29 -1.74
CA GLY A 36 2.49 -9.48 -1.25
C GLY A 36 1.55 -10.18 -2.23
N PRO A 37 0.29 -10.42 -1.81
CA PRO A 37 -0.73 -11.08 -2.63
C PRO A 37 -1.15 -10.21 -3.83
N HIS A 38 -1.50 -10.87 -4.94
CA HIS A 38 -2.02 -10.17 -6.12
C HIS A 38 -3.35 -9.49 -5.78
N HIS A 39 -3.49 -8.24 -6.18
CA HIS A 39 -4.75 -7.54 -6.06
C HIS A 39 -4.86 -6.43 -7.10
N ARG A 40 -6.08 -5.95 -7.27
CA ARG A 40 -6.45 -4.86 -8.17
C ARG A 40 -7.03 -3.70 -7.37
N HIS A 41 -6.73 -2.49 -7.81
CA HIS A 41 -7.27 -1.24 -7.28
C HIS A 41 -8.34 -0.69 -8.23
N PRO A 42 -9.63 -1.01 -8.04
CA PRO A 42 -10.67 -0.66 -9.01
C PRO A 42 -10.79 0.85 -9.25
N ASN A 43 -10.48 1.66 -8.24
CA ASN A 43 -10.59 3.13 -8.30
C ASN A 43 -9.23 3.85 -8.35
N GLY A 44 -8.11 3.10 -8.38
CA GLY A 44 -6.75 3.64 -8.31
C GLY A 44 -6.19 3.66 -6.90
N GLU A 45 -4.91 4.02 -6.79
CA GLU A 45 -4.14 4.05 -5.54
C GLU A 45 -3.11 5.19 -5.60
N ILE A 46 -2.90 5.86 -4.47
CA ILE A 46 -1.81 6.82 -4.28
C ILE A 46 -1.00 6.36 -3.07
N ASP A 47 0.28 6.11 -3.30
CA ASP A 47 1.21 5.59 -2.32
C ASP A 47 2.20 6.65 -1.89
N MET A 48 2.42 6.75 -0.58
CA MET A 48 3.60 7.41 -0.03
C MET A 48 4.55 6.36 0.55
N ILE A 49 5.73 6.24 -0.06
CA ILE A 49 6.75 5.26 0.27
C ILE A 49 7.72 5.87 1.29
N MET A 50 7.83 5.24 2.44
CA MET A 50 8.69 5.62 3.55
C MET A 50 9.69 4.49 3.84
N PRO A 51 10.84 4.45 3.14
CA PRO A 51 11.90 3.49 3.42
C PRO A 51 12.37 3.62 4.88
N LEU A 52 12.47 2.48 5.57
CA LEU A 52 13.13 2.36 6.88
C LEU A 52 14.61 1.99 6.71
N ASP A 53 14.92 1.23 5.66
CA ASP A 53 16.27 1.00 5.18
C ASP A 53 16.54 1.81 3.90
N ASP A 54 17.75 2.35 3.74
CA ASP A 54 18.10 3.26 2.64
C ASP A 54 17.91 2.63 1.24
N GLY A 55 18.03 1.30 1.14
CA GLY A 55 17.87 0.56 -0.12
C GLY A 55 16.42 0.21 -0.46
N ALA A 56 15.47 0.40 0.47
CA ALA A 56 14.14 -0.15 0.33
C ALA A 56 13.32 0.57 -0.75
N LYS A 57 12.65 -0.22 -1.59
CA LYS A 57 11.82 0.25 -2.69
C LYS A 57 10.50 -0.50 -2.71
N PHE A 58 9.40 0.22 -2.90
CA PHE A 58 8.08 -0.33 -3.17
C PHE A 58 7.83 -0.29 -4.68
N ASP A 59 7.57 -1.46 -5.27
CA ASP A 59 7.39 -1.65 -6.72
C ASP A 59 8.49 -0.99 -7.57
N GLY A 60 9.73 -1.08 -7.08
CA GLY A 60 10.91 -0.52 -7.73
C GLY A 60 11.12 0.98 -7.51
N VAL A 61 10.22 1.66 -6.81
CA VAL A 61 10.30 3.09 -6.49
C VAL A 61 10.74 3.29 -5.04
N GLY A 62 11.71 4.19 -4.83
CA GLY A 62 12.20 4.54 -3.49
C GLY A 62 11.30 5.54 -2.77
N ARG A 63 11.89 6.30 -1.83
CA ARG A 63 11.21 7.37 -1.08
C ARG A 63 10.45 8.32 -2.01
N GLY A 64 9.18 8.56 -1.72
CA GLY A 64 8.37 9.53 -2.45
C GLY A 64 6.95 9.03 -2.71
N TRP A 65 6.39 9.45 -3.84
CA TRP A 65 5.03 9.11 -4.25
C TRP A 65 5.04 8.16 -5.44
N LEU A 66 4.14 7.19 -5.43
CA LEU A 66 3.80 6.32 -6.56
C LEU A 66 2.28 6.34 -6.73
N VAL A 67 1.82 6.43 -7.98
CA VAL A 67 0.38 6.56 -8.27
C VAL A 67 -0.01 5.55 -9.32
N TYR A 68 -1.06 4.80 -9.03
CA TYR A 68 -1.62 3.82 -9.94
C TYR A 68 -3.00 4.27 -10.47
N PRO A 69 -3.25 4.11 -11.77
CA PRO A 69 -4.55 4.44 -12.34
C PRO A 69 -5.62 3.43 -11.90
N ALA A 70 -6.89 3.82 -12.06
CA ALA A 70 -8.02 2.93 -11.82
C ALA A 70 -7.92 1.63 -12.63
N GLY A 71 -8.15 0.51 -11.95
CA GLY A 71 -8.10 -0.83 -12.52
C GLY A 71 -6.70 -1.46 -12.57
N HIS A 72 -5.64 -0.77 -12.12
CA HIS A 72 -4.30 -1.33 -12.01
C HIS A 72 -4.29 -2.54 -11.07
N ALA A 73 -3.54 -3.59 -11.44
CA ALA A 73 -3.37 -4.79 -10.64
C ALA A 73 -1.88 -5.14 -10.53
N HIS A 74 -1.46 -5.55 -9.35
CA HIS A 74 -0.07 -5.85 -9.07
C HIS A 74 0.12 -6.81 -7.91
N HIS A 75 1.37 -7.25 -7.76
CA HIS A 75 1.85 -7.78 -6.49
C HIS A 75 2.64 -6.66 -5.80
N PRO A 76 2.10 -6.06 -4.73
CA PRO A 76 2.83 -5.05 -3.99
C PRO A 76 4.13 -5.68 -3.49
N THR A 77 5.27 -5.12 -3.84
CA THR A 77 6.56 -5.73 -3.56
C THR A 77 7.49 -4.70 -2.95
N VAL A 78 7.96 -4.96 -1.74
CA VAL A 78 9.10 -4.25 -1.21
C VAL A 78 10.36 -5.06 -1.47
N THR A 79 11.41 -4.40 -1.95
CA THR A 79 12.74 -4.98 -2.15
C THR A 79 13.82 -4.13 -1.50
N GLY A 80 14.95 -4.73 -1.14
CA GLY A 80 16.13 -3.97 -0.69
C GLY A 80 16.04 -3.46 0.75
N GLY A 81 15.19 -4.09 1.57
CA GLY A 81 15.02 -3.80 2.99
C GLY A 81 13.57 -3.53 3.37
N LYS A 82 13.39 -2.87 4.51
CA LYS A 82 12.09 -2.58 5.11
C LYS A 82 11.57 -1.21 4.71
N ALA A 83 10.27 -1.14 4.44
CA ALA A 83 9.56 0.11 4.18
C ALA A 83 8.18 0.10 4.83
N ILE A 84 7.72 1.30 5.19
CA ILE A 84 6.30 1.58 5.43
C ILE A 84 5.75 2.23 4.16
N VAL A 85 4.57 1.80 3.74
CA VAL A 85 3.83 2.44 2.65
C VAL A 85 2.47 2.87 3.18
N LEU A 86 2.12 4.13 2.94
CA LEU A 86 0.79 4.67 3.21
C LEU A 86 0.01 4.70 1.90
N TYR A 87 -1.18 4.10 1.91
CA TYR A 87 -2.08 4.08 0.77
C TYR A 87 -3.24 5.05 0.98
N LEU A 88 -3.53 5.86 -0.03
CA LEU A 88 -4.78 6.61 -0.15
C LEU A 88 -5.63 5.93 -1.22
N LEU A 89 -6.73 5.30 -0.78
CA LEU A 89 -7.56 4.46 -1.64
C LEU A 89 -8.96 5.07 -1.79
N PRO A 90 -9.42 5.43 -3.00
CA PRO A 90 -10.78 5.91 -3.20
C PRO A 90 -11.81 4.82 -2.84
N GLY A 91 -12.69 5.11 -1.89
CA GLY A 91 -13.64 4.15 -1.33
C GLY A 91 -13.02 3.02 -0.51
N GLY A 92 -11.69 3.06 -0.29
CA GLY A 92 -10.96 2.00 0.39
C GLY A 92 -11.05 0.64 -0.31
N ALA A 93 -11.24 0.65 -1.63
CA ALA A 93 -11.54 -0.52 -2.43
C ALA A 93 -10.27 -1.25 -2.87
N ILE A 94 -10.20 -2.55 -2.58
CA ILE A 94 -9.16 -3.47 -3.03
C ILE A 94 -9.85 -4.78 -3.43
N GLU A 95 -9.50 -5.32 -4.59
CA GLU A 95 -9.97 -6.61 -5.07
C GLU A 95 -8.82 -7.62 -5.08
N PHE A 96 -8.78 -8.48 -4.07
CA PHE A 96 -7.82 -9.58 -4.04
C PHE A 96 -8.13 -10.59 -5.14
N THR A 97 -7.10 -10.96 -5.90
CA THR A 97 -7.20 -11.88 -7.03
C THR A 97 -6.16 -13.00 -6.87
N LYS A 98 -6.32 -14.09 -7.63
CA LYS A 98 -5.42 -15.25 -7.58
C LYS A 98 -4.38 -15.17 -8.68
#